data_AF-A0A835HQT0-F1
#
_entry.id   AF-A0A835HQT0-F1
#
_cell.length_a   1.000
_cell.length_b   1.000
_cell.length_c   1.000
_cell.angle_alpha   90.00
_cell.angle_beta   90.00
_cell.angle_gamma   90.00
#
_symmetry.space_group_name_H-M   'P 1'
#
loop_
_entity.id
_entity.type
_entity.pdbx_description
1 polymer ?
#
loop_
_entity_poly.entity_id
_entity_poly.type
_entity_poly.pdbx_seq_one_letter_code
_entity_poly.pdbx_strand_id
1 'polypeptide(L)'
;MDVDNQIAKLMVELSRSQDYEIGEGITGVVVMAGALLNVNGCKHTLTEIVVKAVVVVVDLERRDVNSNLIKLEGKVGGKLEDTKLINDIIVEKDMSHPQMPKKIRNAKIAILTCPFEPPKPKTKDKVDIDSVEKFQTLRLQEKECHAIKSFKLYA
;
A
#
# COMPACT_ATOMS: atom_id res chain seq x y z
N MET A 1 18.43 10.74 -8.95
CA MET A 1 19.09 9.44 -8.76
C MET A 1 18.20 8.66 -7.81
N ASP A 2 17.29 7.87 -8.36
CA ASP A 2 16.40 7.00 -7.59
C ASP A 2 17.24 5.95 -6.88
N VAL A 3 17.46 6.15 -5.58
CA VAL A 3 18.05 5.12 -4.74
C VAL A 3 16.91 4.21 -4.30
N ASP A 4 16.40 3.46 -5.27
CA ASP A 4 15.75 2.20 -4.99
C ASP A 4 16.79 1.25 -4.42
N ASN A 5 16.41 0.41 -3.45
CA ASN A 5 17.31 -0.63 -2.97
C ASN A 5 17.62 -1.61 -4.12
N GLN A 6 18.73 -1.37 -4.82
CA GLN A 6 19.16 -2.13 -6.00
C GLN A 6 19.29 -3.62 -5.68
N ILE A 7 19.72 -3.96 -4.46
CA ILE A 7 19.89 -5.35 -4.01
C ILE A 7 18.52 -6.03 -3.84
N ALA A 8 17.53 -5.32 -3.29
CA ALA A 8 16.19 -5.86 -3.16
C ALA A 8 15.51 -6.05 -4.53
N LYS A 9 15.69 -5.10 -5.46
CA LYS A 9 15.23 -5.25 -6.86
C LYS A 9 15.89 -6.45 -7.55
N LEU A 10 17.22 -6.58 -7.41
CA LEU A 10 17.99 -7.71 -7.94
C LEU A 10 17.52 -9.06 -7.38
N MET A 11 17.20 -9.15 -6.08
CA MET A 11 16.69 -10.39 -5.49
C MET A 11 15.30 -10.77 -6.00
N VAL A 12 14.40 -9.80 -6.14
CA VAL A 12 13.05 -10.04 -6.69
C VAL A 12 13.14 -10.43 -8.17
N GLU A 13 14.04 -9.80 -8.92
CA GLU A 13 14.28 -10.10 -10.32
C GLU A 13 14.89 -11.49 -10.51
N LEU A 14 15.86 -11.88 -9.67
CA LEU A 14 16.38 -13.25 -9.61
C LEU A 14 15.29 -14.27 -9.32
N SER A 15 14.41 -13.98 -8.36
CA SER A 15 13.30 -14.87 -8.01
C SER A 15 12.33 -15.03 -9.18
N ARG A 16 12.01 -13.94 -9.90
CA ARG A 16 11.16 -13.95 -11.09
C ARG A 16 11.78 -14.71 -12.26
N SER A 17 13.08 -14.56 -12.48
CA SER A 17 13.79 -15.31 -13.52
C SER A 17 13.75 -16.82 -13.24
N GLN A 18 13.91 -17.22 -11.97
CA GLN A 18 13.81 -18.63 -11.60
C GLN A 18 12.40 -19.19 -11.76
N ASP A 19 11.38 -18.40 -11.43
CA ASP A 19 9.97 -18.76 -11.63
C ASP A 19 9.65 -18.95 -13.12
N TYR A 20 10.15 -18.06 -13.98
CA TYR A 20 9.99 -18.18 -15.43
C TYR A 20 10.67 -19.42 -16.03
N GLU A 21 11.84 -19.82 -15.52
CA GLU A 21 12.60 -20.93 -16.08
C GLU A 21 12.23 -22.32 -15.52
N ILE A 22 11.95 -22.41 -14.21
CA ILE A 22 11.84 -23.70 -13.50
C ILE A 22 10.45 -23.87 -12.87
N GLY A 23 9.80 -22.77 -12.45
CA GLY A 23 8.48 -22.79 -11.82
C GLY A 23 8.43 -23.40 -10.40
N GLU A 24 9.58 -23.76 -9.82
CA GLU A 24 9.69 -24.26 -8.44
C GLU A 24 11.06 -23.87 -7.84
N GLY A 25 11.15 -23.73 -6.52
CA GLY A 25 12.43 -23.50 -5.83
C GLY A 25 12.82 -22.03 -5.59
N ILE A 26 11.91 -21.08 -5.79
CA ILE A 26 12.17 -19.66 -5.56
C ILE A 26 12.56 -19.36 -4.10
N THR A 27 11.97 -20.08 -3.14
CA THR A 27 12.35 -19.99 -1.73
C THR A 27 13.81 -20.36 -1.49
N GLY A 28 14.30 -21.40 -2.18
CA GLY A 28 15.69 -21.85 -2.05
C GLY A 28 16.68 -20.83 -2.59
N VAL A 29 16.38 -20.21 -3.73
CA VAL A 29 17.23 -19.21 -4.38
C VAL A 29 17.35 -17.95 -3.52
N VAL A 30 16.24 -17.48 -2.93
CA VAL A 30 16.27 -16.29 -2.07
C VAL A 30 17.04 -16.55 -0.78
N VAL A 31 16.84 -17.71 -0.16
CA VAL A 31 17.58 -18.10 1.06
C VAL A 31 19.07 -18.25 0.77
N MET A 32 19.42 -18.85 -0.38
CA MET A 32 20.81 -19.05 -0.79
C MET A 32 21.49 -17.73 -1.15
N ALA A 33 20.79 -16.84 -1.86
CA ALA A 33 21.28 -15.49 -2.14
C ALA A 33 21.47 -14.68 -0.85
N GLY A 34 20.54 -14.81 0.11
CA GLY A 34 20.68 -14.20 1.44
C GLY A 34 21.91 -14.73 2.19
N ALA A 35 22.12 -16.04 2.20
CA ALA A 35 23.29 -16.66 2.81
C ALA A 35 24.60 -16.20 2.15
N LEU A 36 24.66 -16.12 0.81
CA LEU A 36 25.84 -15.66 0.07
C LEU A 36 26.15 -14.18 0.32
N LEU A 37 25.14 -13.32 0.42
CA LEU A 37 25.34 -11.91 0.74
C LEU A 37 25.83 -11.71 2.19
N ASN A 38 25.45 -12.61 3.10
CA ASN A 38 25.95 -12.61 4.48
C ASN A 38 27.45 -12.96 4.56
N VAL A 39 27.93 -13.87 3.71
CA VAL A 39 29.34 -14.29 3.67
C VAL A 39 30.24 -13.18 3.10
N ASN A 40 29.75 -12.38 2.15
CA ASN A 40 30.53 -11.35 1.45
C ASN A 40 30.59 -9.99 2.17
N GLY A 41 30.18 -9.91 3.45
CA GLY A 41 30.32 -8.71 4.27
C GLY A 41 29.27 -7.62 4.02
N CYS A 42 28.22 -7.92 3.26
CA CYS A 42 27.09 -6.99 3.10
C CYS A 42 26.15 -7.07 4.31
N LYS A 43 25.92 -5.91 4.93
CA LYS A 43 25.04 -5.59 6.08
C LYS A 43 24.07 -6.70 6.52
N HIS A 44 24.43 -7.39 7.61
CA HIS A 44 23.67 -8.44 8.30
C HIS A 44 22.18 -8.11 8.52
N THR A 45 21.88 -6.83 8.79
CA THR A 45 20.52 -6.36 9.06
C THR A 45 19.59 -6.48 7.86
N LEU A 46 20.08 -6.32 6.63
CA LEU A 46 19.26 -6.40 5.42
C LEU A 46 18.93 -7.85 5.07
N THR A 47 19.89 -8.76 5.20
CA THR A 47 19.69 -10.19 4.96
C THR A 47 18.62 -10.75 5.88
N GLU A 48 18.67 -10.42 7.17
CA GLU A 48 17.64 -10.81 8.11
C GLU A 48 16.25 -10.28 7.74
N ILE A 49 16.16 -9.02 7.30
CA ILE A 49 14.91 -8.40 6.87
C ILE A 49 14.30 -9.17 5.69
N VAL A 50 15.11 -9.53 4.69
CA VAL A 50 14.64 -10.26 3.51
C VAL A 50 14.15 -11.65 3.89
N VAL A 51 14.92 -12.40 4.68
CA VAL A 51 14.53 -13.75 5.11
C VAL A 51 13.23 -13.70 5.90
N LYS A 52 13.10 -12.75 6.84
CA LYS A 52 11.87 -12.57 7.63
C LYS A 52 10.68 -12.21 6.74
N ALA A 53 10.85 -11.33 5.75
CA ALA A 53 9.77 -10.95 4.83
C ALA A 53 9.27 -12.14 4.00
N VAL A 54 10.17 -12.99 3.50
CA VAL A 54 9.81 -14.15 2.69
C VAL A 54 9.11 -15.23 3.51
N VAL A 55 9.58 -15.50 4.74
CA VAL A 55 8.96 -16.50 5.63
C VAL A 55 7.51 -16.15 5.98
N VAL A 56 7.18 -14.86 6.09
CA VAL A 56 5.80 -14.40 6.35
C VAL A 56 4.86 -14.64 5.17
N VAL A 57 5.40 -14.63 3.95
CA VAL A 57 4.63 -14.67 2.70
C VAL A 57 4.64 -16.05 2.03
N VAL A 58 5.48 -16.98 2.52
CA VAL A 58 5.63 -18.30 1.90
C VAL A 58 4.40 -19.18 2.14
N ASP A 59 3.89 -19.77 1.07
CA ASP A 59 2.85 -20.80 1.14
C ASP A 59 3.52 -22.17 1.30
N LEU A 60 3.44 -22.75 2.50
CA LEU A 60 4.14 -24.01 2.83
C LEU A 60 3.67 -25.21 1.98
N GLU A 61 2.43 -25.19 1.51
CA GLU A 61 1.86 -26.27 0.68
C GLU A 61 2.41 -26.27 -0.74
N ARG A 62 2.54 -25.07 -1.34
CA ARG A 62 3.05 -24.91 -2.71
C ARG A 62 4.55 -24.65 -2.77
N ARG A 63 5.20 -24.42 -1.62
CA ARG A 63 6.61 -24.01 -1.49
C ARG A 63 6.96 -22.79 -2.34
N ASP A 64 5.96 -21.94 -2.54
CA ASP A 64 5.99 -20.80 -3.44
C ASP A 64 5.83 -19.49 -2.65
N VAL A 65 6.32 -18.41 -3.22
CA VAL A 65 6.40 -17.07 -2.64
C VAL A 65 5.80 -16.08 -3.60
N ASN A 66 4.65 -15.52 -3.22
CA ASN A 66 4.00 -14.47 -3.99
C ASN A 66 4.72 -13.13 -3.81
N SER A 67 5.55 -12.74 -4.78
CA SER A 67 6.30 -11.46 -4.74
C SER A 67 5.40 -10.22 -4.66
N ASN A 68 4.15 -10.31 -5.10
CA ASN A 68 3.20 -9.20 -5.11
C ASN A 68 2.74 -8.81 -3.69
N LEU A 69 2.88 -9.68 -2.70
CA LEU A 69 2.52 -9.40 -1.31
C LEU A 69 3.63 -8.64 -0.56
N ILE A 70 4.85 -8.61 -1.10
CA ILE A 70 5.97 -7.87 -0.51
C ILE A 70 6.07 -6.51 -1.19
N LYS A 71 5.72 -5.45 -0.46
CA LYS A 71 5.82 -4.08 -0.94
C LYS A 71 7.13 -3.44 -0.47
N LEU A 72 7.95 -2.97 -1.40
CA LEU A 72 9.16 -2.20 -1.13
C LEU A 72 8.85 -0.72 -1.30
N GLU A 73 9.04 0.07 -0.24
CA GLU A 73 8.84 1.52 -0.23
C GLU A 73 10.15 2.23 0.14
N GLY A 74 10.63 3.09 -0.76
CA GLY A 74 11.86 3.85 -0.59
C GLY A 74 11.56 5.31 -0.24
N LYS A 75 12.10 5.78 0.90
CA LYS A 75 12.06 7.20 1.26
C LYS A 75 13.46 7.80 1.23
N VAL A 76 13.60 8.95 0.57
CA VAL A 76 14.85 9.69 0.51
C VAL A 76 15.18 10.32 1.88
N GLY A 77 16.48 10.40 2.22
CA GLY A 77 16.96 11.12 3.40
C GLY A 77 17.43 10.27 4.59
N GLY A 78 17.43 8.94 4.47
CA GLY A 78 17.94 8.02 5.51
C GLY A 78 19.26 7.33 5.13
N LYS A 79 19.89 6.67 6.11
CA LYS A 79 20.97 5.71 5.84
C LYS A 79 20.37 4.36 5.48
N LEU A 80 21.14 3.53 4.77
CA LEU A 80 20.72 2.16 4.45
C LEU A 80 20.46 1.32 5.73
N GLU A 81 21.10 1.66 6.85
CA GLU A 81 20.88 1.04 8.17
C GLU A 81 19.50 1.34 8.78
N ASP A 82 18.84 2.43 8.36
CA ASP A 82 17.53 2.80 8.87
C ASP A 82 16.39 1.99 8.23
N THR A 83 16.73 1.13 7.26
CA THR A 83 15.79 0.20 6.62
C THR A 83 15.24 -0.78 7.65
N LYS A 84 13.92 -0.89 7.73
CA LYS A 84 13.23 -1.79 8.65
C LYS A 84 12.15 -2.57 7.91
N LEU A 85 11.96 -3.82 8.32
CA LEU A 85 10.79 -4.58 7.93
C LEU A 85 9.58 -4.04 8.71
N ILE A 86 8.50 -3.74 8.00
CA ILE A 86 7.21 -3.37 8.59
C ILE A 86 6.27 -4.56 8.33
N ASN A 87 5.74 -5.15 9.40
CA ASN A 87 4.83 -6.30 9.33
C ASN A 87 3.38 -5.87 9.05
N ASP A 88 3.20 -4.80 8.29
CA ASP A 88 1.94 -4.12 8.02
C ASP A 88 2.00 -3.44 6.64
N ILE A 89 0.91 -2.81 6.23
CA ILE A 89 0.83 -2.13 4.94
C ILE A 89 1.31 -0.69 5.07
N ILE A 90 2.25 -0.30 4.20
CA ILE A 90 2.66 1.09 4.01
C ILE A 90 1.89 1.68 2.83
N VAL A 91 1.20 2.78 3.09
CA VAL A 91 0.52 3.57 2.05
C VAL A 91 1.14 4.96 2.05
N GLU A 92 1.75 5.33 0.93
CA GLU A 92 2.21 6.70 0.71
C GLU A 92 1.00 7.59 0.42
N LYS A 93 0.40 8.12 1.48
CA LYS A 93 -0.69 9.09 1.40
C LYS A 93 -0.58 10.09 2.53
N ASP A 94 -0.62 11.37 2.18
CA ASP A 94 -0.75 12.44 3.16
C ASP A 94 -2.17 12.52 3.73
N MET A 95 -2.28 13.10 4.92
CA MET A 95 -3.57 13.38 5.54
C MET A 95 -4.34 14.39 4.67
N SER A 96 -5.60 14.09 4.37
CA SER A 96 -6.42 14.91 3.46
C SER A 96 -6.80 16.28 4.04
N HIS A 97 -6.75 16.44 5.37
CA HIS A 97 -7.04 17.72 6.03
C HIS A 97 -6.06 17.96 7.20
N PRO A 98 -5.56 19.20 7.44
CA PRO A 98 -4.64 19.49 8.54
C PRO A 98 -5.21 19.22 9.94
N GLN A 99 -6.54 19.33 10.11
CA GLN A 99 -7.21 19.00 11.37
C GLN A 99 -7.35 17.49 11.62
N MET A 100 -6.97 16.64 10.66
CA MET A 100 -7.02 15.19 10.82
C MET A 100 -5.93 14.74 11.81
N PRO A 101 -6.24 13.84 12.75
CA PRO A 101 -5.27 13.36 13.71
C PRO A 101 -4.12 12.62 13.02
N LYS A 102 -2.87 12.97 13.35
CA LYS A 102 -1.66 12.37 12.78
C LYS A 102 -1.41 10.93 13.25
N LYS A 103 -1.99 10.55 14.39
CA LYS A 103 -1.85 9.21 14.99
C LYS A 103 -3.21 8.78 15.53
N ILE A 104 -3.68 7.63 15.08
CA ILE A 104 -4.91 7.00 15.55
C ILE A 104 -4.52 5.63 16.09
N ARG A 105 -4.99 5.28 17.30
CA ARG A 105 -4.80 3.95 17.90
C ARG A 105 -6.12 3.18 17.80
N ASN A 106 -6.04 1.88 17.50
CA ASN A 106 -7.21 1.00 17.37
C ASN A 106 -8.28 1.52 16.38
N ALA A 107 -7.83 1.95 15.19
CA ALA A 107 -8.71 2.45 14.15
C ALA A 107 -9.38 1.30 13.39
N LYS A 108 -10.67 1.43 13.07
CA LYS A 108 -11.32 0.58 12.08
C LYS A 108 -11.07 1.17 10.69
N ILE A 109 -10.55 0.37 9.77
CA ILE A 109 -10.22 0.80 8.41
C ILE A 109 -11.34 0.37 7.48
N ALA A 110 -11.91 1.31 6.72
CA ALA A 110 -12.90 1.04 5.69
C ALA A 110 -12.26 1.17 4.30
N ILE A 111 -12.37 0.14 3.47
CA ILE A 111 -11.97 0.18 2.06
C ILE A 111 -13.21 0.53 1.25
N LEU A 112 -13.24 1.73 0.69
CA LEU A 112 -14.38 2.26 -0.06
C LEU A 112 -14.00 2.42 -1.53
N THR A 113 -14.81 1.85 -2.42
CA THR A 113 -14.65 2.00 -3.87
C THR A 113 -15.43 3.18 -4.45
N CYS A 114 -16.18 3.89 -3.61
CA CYS A 114 -17.06 4.99 -4.02
C CYS A 114 -16.43 6.37 -3.71
N PRO A 115 -16.60 7.37 -4.60
CA PRO A 115 -16.15 8.72 -4.33
C PRO A 115 -17.01 9.40 -3.25
N PHE A 116 -16.36 10.26 -2.46
CA PHE A 116 -17.02 11.08 -1.43
C PHE A 116 -17.77 12.29 -1.99
N GLU A 117 -17.67 12.55 -3.30
CA GLU A 117 -18.43 13.59 -3.98
C GLU A 117 -19.94 13.30 -4.02
N PRO A 118 -20.80 14.32 -4.12
CA PRO A 118 -22.20 14.11 -4.46
C PRO A 118 -22.28 13.32 -5.78
N PRO A 119 -23.18 12.32 -5.86
CA PRO A 119 -23.27 11.45 -7.03
C PRO A 119 -23.63 12.29 -8.25
N LYS A 120 -22.69 12.45 -9.18
CA LYS A 120 -22.97 13.06 -10.48
C LYS A 120 -23.79 12.05 -11.29
N PRO A 121 -24.97 12.41 -11.78
CA PRO A 121 -25.72 11.53 -12.67
C PRO A 121 -24.86 11.23 -13.90
N LYS A 122 -24.84 9.95 -14.33
CA LYS A 122 -24.11 9.53 -15.53
C LYS A 122 -24.83 9.96 -16.81
N THR A 123 -26.12 10.26 -16.71
CA THR A 123 -26.96 10.79 -17.79
C THR A 123 -26.79 12.30 -17.87
N LYS A 124 -26.97 12.90 -19.06
CA LYS A 124 -27.01 14.36 -19.24
C LYS A 124 -28.29 14.93 -18.60
N ASP A 125 -28.28 15.05 -17.28
CA ASP A 125 -29.36 15.68 -16.53
C ASP A 125 -29.07 17.17 -16.42
N LYS A 126 -29.94 17.99 -17.02
CA LYS A 126 -29.94 19.44 -16.82
C LYS A 126 -30.82 19.73 -15.60
N VAL A 127 -30.23 20.34 -14.58
CA VAL A 127 -30.99 20.82 -13.41
C VAL A 127 -31.45 22.24 -13.73
N ASP A 128 -32.71 22.38 -14.13
CA ASP A 128 -33.32 23.68 -14.37
C ASP A 128 -33.78 24.30 -13.03
N ILE A 129 -33.26 25.49 -12.72
CA ILE A 129 -33.54 26.21 -11.46
C ILE A 129 -34.41 27.43 -11.78
N ASP A 130 -35.72 27.26 -11.66
CA ASP A 130 -36.70 28.34 -11.99
C ASP A 130 -37.11 29.18 -10.77
N SER A 131 -36.91 28.67 -9.55
CA SER A 131 -37.41 29.30 -8.31
C SER A 131 -36.36 29.28 -7.20
N VAL A 132 -36.41 30.28 -6.34
CA VAL A 132 -35.57 30.42 -5.14
C VAL A 132 -35.77 29.24 -4.19
N GLU A 133 -36.98 28.68 -4.13
CA GLU A 133 -37.31 27.52 -3.29
C GLU A 133 -36.60 26.24 -3.76
N LYS A 134 -36.53 26.01 -5.08
CA LYS A 134 -35.80 24.89 -5.68
C LYS A 134 -34.31 24.97 -5.37
N PHE A 135 -33.73 26.17 -5.43
CA PHE A 135 -32.32 26.40 -5.09
C PHE A 135 -32.01 26.08 -3.61
N GLN A 136 -32.88 26.50 -2.69
CA GLN A 136 -32.70 26.22 -1.26
C GLN A 136 -32.77 24.71 -0.95
N THR A 137 -33.69 23.99 -1.60
CA THR A 137 -33.87 22.55 -1.42
C THR A 137 -32.67 21.75 -1.93
N LEU A 138 -32.16 22.08 -3.12
CA LEU A 138 -30.95 21.45 -3.67
C LEU A 138 -29.73 21.66 -2.75
N ARG A 139 -29.59 22.88 -2.21
CA ARG A 139 -28.50 23.20 -1.27
C ARG A 139 -28.59 22.42 0.04
N LEU A 140 -29.81 22.13 0.52
CA LEU A 140 -30.02 21.28 1.70
C LEU A 140 -29.69 19.83 1.39
N GLN A 141 -30.13 19.30 0.25
CA GLN A 141 -29.84 17.93 -0.18
C GLN A 141 -28.35 17.68 -0.38
N GLU A 142 -27.61 18.63 -0.96
CA GLU A 142 -26.15 18.54 -1.10
C GLU A 142 -25.47 18.48 0.28
N LYS A 143 -25.91 19.33 1.22
CA LYS A 143 -25.41 19.33 2.60
C LYS A 143 -25.72 18.02 3.32
N GLU A 144 -26.93 17.47 3.17
CA GLU A 144 -27.33 16.21 3.77
C GLU A 144 -26.53 15.03 3.19
N CYS A 145 -26.38 14.96 1.87
CA CYS A 145 -25.55 13.96 1.22
C CYS A 145 -24.09 14.02 1.69
N HIS A 146 -23.58 15.23 1.93
CA HIS A 146 -22.22 15.43 2.46
C HIS A 146 -22.11 15.03 3.95
N ALA A 147 -23.13 15.34 4.75
CA ALA A 147 -23.17 15.04 6.18
C ALA A 147 -23.28 13.54 6.46
N ILE A 148 -24.15 12.83 5.73
CA ILE A 148 -24.34 11.37 5.88
C ILE A 148 -23.04 10.61 5.56
N LYS A 149 -22.31 11.04 4.53
CA LYS A 149 -21.03 10.44 4.16
C LYS A 149 -19.92 10.76 5.17
N SER A 150 -19.91 11.98 5.72
CA SER A 150 -18.94 12.40 6.74
C SER A 150 -19.14 11.67 8.07
N PHE A 151 -20.39 11.52 8.53
CA PHE A 151 -20.67 10.91 9.84
C PHE A 151 -20.34 9.41 9.89
N LYS A 152 -20.51 8.68 8.78
CA LYS A 152 -20.15 7.25 8.69
C LYS A 152 -18.65 6.95 8.80
N LEU A 153 -17.78 7.97 8.77
CA LEU A 153 -16.33 7.80 8.82
C LEU A 153 -15.73 8.08 10.22
N TYR A 154 -16.49 8.73 11.11
CA TYR A 154 -16.02 9.12 12.45
C TYR A 154 -16.46 8.15 13.57
N ALA A 155 -17.17 7.06 13.24
CA ALA A 155 -17.62 6.01 14.17
C ALA A 155 -17.03 4.64 13.78
#